data_AF-A0A954HP85-F1
#
_entry.id   AF-A0A954HP85-F1
#
_cell.length_a   1.000
_cell.length_b   1.000
_cell.length_c   1.000
_cell.angle_alpha   90.00
_cell.angle_beta   90.00
_cell.angle_gamma   90.00
#
_symmetry.space_group_name_H-M   'P 1'
#
loop_
_entity.id
_entity.type
_entity.pdbx_description
1 polymer ?
#
loop_
_entity_poly.entity_id
_entity_poly.type
_entity_poly.pdbx_seq_one_letter_code
_entity_poly.pdbx_strand_id
1 'polypeptide(L)'
;MLSDDVSMEFRLLPAGEFRMGSRGYDSDEEPIHRVVITQPFYMGIYPVTQQQFAVWTQSAGIDHKNHFEGHPHHPAEDMNWFQSRDFCQWLNERCGTAIPPEYVAGLPTEAQWEYACRLMKRDGKPVAVDTEYYTGDGEAGLAQAGWFDEKWDEGSTHPVGSTEKRPTDFGLHELHGNVWEWCRDAWSEDAYKLRVDGIADPMVSAVDVDKSENDAVRVFRGGSWFNSAGNCRAACRSWGGPGIRGRIRGFRVCLFFGPAVPSQTGSAAESEPATGDGARRYAAAESEEAGGDVAELDLSSEIFPERSDGTKF
;
A
#
# COMPACT_ATOMS: atom_id res chain seq x y z
N MET A 1 -6.65 4.23 17.15
CA MET A 1 -8.13 4.30 17.15
C MET A 1 -8.57 5.37 16.16
N LEU A 2 -9.62 5.12 15.36
CA LEU A 2 -10.26 6.09 14.47
C LEU A 2 -11.43 6.80 15.17
N SER A 3 -12.15 6.07 16.03
CA SER A 3 -13.19 6.54 16.96
C SER A 3 -13.18 5.66 18.21
N ASP A 4 -14.15 5.83 19.13
CA ASP A 4 -14.21 5.07 20.38
C ASP A 4 -14.26 3.55 20.16
N ASP A 5 -14.97 3.08 19.12
CA ASP A 5 -15.20 1.65 18.85
C ASP A 5 -14.57 1.16 17.53
N VAL A 6 -13.91 2.04 16.76
CA VAL A 6 -13.33 1.68 15.46
C VAL A 6 -11.82 1.85 15.50
N SER A 7 -11.09 0.76 15.26
CA SER A 7 -9.63 0.73 15.19
C SER A 7 -9.13 0.25 13.83
N MET A 8 -7.83 0.44 13.60
CA MET A 8 -7.08 -0.20 12.54
C MET A 8 -5.92 -0.95 13.19
N GLU A 9 -5.65 -2.15 12.70
CA GLU A 9 -4.54 -2.98 13.16
C GLU A 9 -3.46 -3.03 12.08
N PHE A 10 -2.21 -2.95 12.51
CA PHE A 10 -1.06 -2.90 11.62
C PHE A 10 -0.02 -3.94 12.03
N ARG A 11 0.67 -4.51 11.05
CA ARG A 11 1.81 -5.38 11.27
C ARG A 11 3.09 -4.72 10.78
N LEU A 12 4.12 -4.73 11.62
CA LEU A 12 5.48 -4.39 11.21
C LEU A 12 6.01 -5.43 10.24
N LEU A 13 6.37 -4.98 9.04
CA LEU A 13 7.08 -5.76 8.04
C LEU A 13 8.54 -5.33 8.05
N PRO A 14 9.49 -6.27 8.12
CA PRO A 14 10.91 -5.97 8.13
C PRO A 14 11.36 -5.40 6.77
N ALA A 15 12.48 -4.67 6.78
CA ALA A 15 13.25 -4.44 5.56
C ALA A 15 13.74 -5.79 5.00
N GLY A 16 13.97 -5.85 3.70
CA GLY A 16 14.43 -7.07 3.05
C GLY A 16 14.46 -6.94 1.54
N GLU A 17 14.67 -8.07 0.86
CA GLU A 17 14.66 -8.13 -0.59
C GLU A 17 13.78 -9.27 -1.08
N PHE A 18 13.30 -9.14 -2.32
CA PHE A 18 12.49 -10.16 -2.98
C PHE A 18 12.66 -10.08 -4.50
N ARG A 19 12.15 -11.11 -5.18
CA ARG A 19 12.04 -11.13 -6.64
C ARG A 19 10.66 -10.59 -7.02
N MET A 20 10.64 -9.45 -7.69
CA MET A 20 9.41 -8.82 -8.15
C MET A 20 9.09 -9.24 -9.57
N GLY A 21 7.81 -9.52 -9.83
CA GLY A 21 7.30 -9.95 -11.14
C GLY A 21 7.14 -11.46 -11.30
N SER A 22 6.88 -11.89 -12.54
CA SER A 22 6.64 -13.30 -12.88
C SER A 22 7.18 -13.65 -14.27
N ARG A 23 6.98 -14.90 -14.70
CA ARG A 23 7.30 -15.35 -16.06
C ARG A 23 6.10 -16.05 -16.67
N GLY A 24 5.87 -15.82 -17.96
CA GLY A 24 4.86 -16.57 -18.73
C GLY A 24 3.42 -16.12 -18.49
N TYR A 25 3.23 -14.94 -17.88
CA TYR A 25 1.95 -14.25 -17.76
C TYR A 25 2.01 -12.96 -18.60
N ASP A 26 1.58 -11.83 -18.03
CA ASP A 26 1.51 -10.56 -18.73
C ASP A 26 2.91 -9.92 -18.86
N SER A 27 3.17 -9.26 -19.99
CA SER A 27 4.51 -8.76 -20.33
C SER A 27 4.98 -7.59 -19.46
N ASP A 28 4.06 -6.92 -18.77
CA ASP A 28 4.30 -5.84 -17.82
C ASP A 28 4.72 -6.36 -16.42
N GLU A 29 4.66 -7.68 -16.20
CA GLU A 29 5.22 -8.38 -15.05
C GLU A 29 6.66 -8.86 -15.27
N GLU A 30 7.20 -8.62 -16.48
CA GLU A 30 8.54 -9.04 -16.89
C GLU A 30 9.50 -7.84 -17.07
N PRO A 31 10.81 -8.03 -16.83
CA PRO A 31 11.44 -9.24 -16.30
C PRO A 31 11.33 -9.35 -14.78
N ILE A 32 11.47 -10.58 -14.26
CA ILE A 32 11.74 -10.79 -12.83
C ILE A 32 13.08 -10.12 -12.48
N HIS A 33 13.06 -9.26 -11.46
CA HIS A 33 14.23 -8.52 -10.97
C HIS A 33 14.23 -8.46 -9.44
N ARG A 34 15.40 -8.29 -8.83
CA ARG A 34 15.56 -8.10 -7.38
C ARG A 34 15.16 -6.69 -7.00
N VAL A 35 14.36 -6.57 -5.94
CA VAL A 35 13.97 -5.30 -5.32
C VAL A 35 14.37 -5.34 -3.84
N VAL A 36 14.92 -4.24 -3.35
CA VAL A 36 15.28 -4.04 -1.94
C VAL A 36 14.30 -3.06 -1.31
N ILE A 37 13.58 -3.52 -0.28
CA ILE A 37 12.81 -2.66 0.63
C ILE A 37 13.75 -2.23 1.75
N THR A 38 14.18 -0.97 1.75
CA THR A 38 15.32 -0.56 2.60
C THR A 38 14.95 -0.31 4.05
N GLN A 39 13.69 0.01 4.32
CA GLN A 39 13.20 0.32 5.66
C GLN A 39 12.01 -0.56 6.04
N PRO A 40 11.92 -0.98 7.31
CA PRO A 40 10.70 -1.61 7.80
C PRO A 40 9.54 -0.61 7.74
N PHE A 41 8.34 -1.13 7.54
CA PHE A 41 7.13 -0.33 7.51
C PHE A 41 5.97 -1.12 8.09
N TYR A 42 4.96 -0.42 8.57
CA TYR A 42 3.74 -1.05 9.03
C TYR A 42 2.74 -1.14 7.88
N MET A 43 2.07 -2.28 7.73
CA MET A 43 0.97 -2.44 6.81
C MET A 43 -0.30 -2.84 7.57
N GLY A 44 -1.43 -2.23 7.22
CA GLY A 44 -2.73 -2.61 7.77
C GLY A 44 -2.99 -4.09 7.51
N ILE A 45 -3.40 -4.83 8.53
CA ILE A 45 -3.57 -6.30 8.39
C ILE A 45 -4.73 -6.65 7.45
N TYR A 46 -5.69 -5.73 7.28
CA TYR A 46 -6.82 -5.83 6.35
C TYR A 46 -6.82 -4.66 5.35
N PRO A 47 -7.54 -4.78 4.21
CA PRO A 47 -8.02 -3.62 3.47
C PRO A 47 -8.85 -2.72 4.40
N VAL A 48 -8.93 -1.42 4.09
CA VAL A 48 -9.77 -0.49 4.86
C VAL A 48 -11.22 -0.95 4.79
N THR A 49 -11.86 -1.13 5.95
CA THR A 49 -13.23 -1.63 6.03
C THR A 49 -14.27 -0.53 5.83
N GLN A 50 -15.50 -0.91 5.51
CA GLN A 50 -16.62 0.03 5.36
C GLN A 50 -16.80 0.91 6.59
N GLN A 51 -16.72 0.34 7.80
CA GLN A 51 -16.86 1.14 9.03
C GLN A 51 -15.68 2.11 9.22
N GLN A 52 -14.45 1.71 8.88
CA GLN A 52 -13.27 2.57 9.02
C GLN A 52 -13.36 3.76 8.05
N PHE A 53 -13.71 3.48 6.79
CA PHE A 53 -13.86 4.52 5.77
C PHE A 53 -15.03 5.46 6.09
N ALA A 54 -16.13 4.94 6.63
CA ALA A 54 -17.29 5.72 7.05
C ALA A 54 -16.95 6.75 8.13
N VAL A 55 -16.04 6.45 9.07
CA VAL A 55 -15.58 7.42 10.09
C VAL A 55 -14.99 8.66 9.41
N TRP A 56 -14.14 8.45 8.41
CA TRP A 56 -13.54 9.55 7.66
C TRP A 56 -14.59 10.32 6.86
N THR A 57 -15.38 9.64 6.02
CA THR A 57 -16.31 10.31 5.10
C THR A 57 -17.37 11.12 5.85
N GLN A 58 -17.87 10.61 6.98
CA GLN A 58 -18.78 11.35 7.86
C GLN A 58 -18.10 12.60 8.44
N SER A 59 -16.85 12.48 8.92
CA SER A 59 -16.10 13.62 9.47
C SER A 59 -15.77 14.70 8.42
N ALA A 60 -15.62 14.29 7.15
CA ALA A 60 -15.31 15.15 6.02
C ALA A 60 -16.55 15.68 5.28
N GLY A 61 -17.76 15.25 5.66
CA GLY A 61 -19.00 15.63 4.97
C GLY A 61 -19.12 15.05 3.55
N ILE A 62 -18.48 13.91 3.29
CA ILE A 62 -18.48 13.23 1.98
C ILE A 62 -19.62 12.20 1.96
N ASP A 63 -20.52 12.32 0.98
CA ASP A 63 -21.53 11.29 0.69
C ASP A 63 -20.88 10.15 -0.09
N HIS A 64 -20.42 9.13 0.63
CA HIS A 64 -19.86 7.90 0.08
C HIS A 64 -20.81 6.73 0.31
N LYS A 65 -21.02 5.92 -0.72
CA LYS A 65 -21.80 4.70 -0.65
C LYS A 65 -21.01 3.56 -1.26
N ASN A 66 -20.86 2.50 -0.48
CA ASN A 66 -20.37 1.22 -0.99
C ASN A 66 -21.45 0.63 -1.91
N HIS A 67 -21.08 -0.18 -2.88
CA HIS A 67 -22.03 -0.98 -3.62
C HIS A 67 -22.68 -2.07 -2.75
N PHE A 68 -21.89 -2.70 -1.87
CA PHE A 68 -22.35 -3.74 -0.93
C PHE A 68 -22.60 -3.13 0.46
N GLU A 69 -23.62 -2.28 0.57
CA GLU A 69 -23.92 -1.53 1.81
C GLU A 69 -24.31 -2.43 3.00
N GLY A 70 -24.12 -1.92 4.23
CA GLY A 70 -24.58 -2.57 5.45
C GLY A 70 -23.62 -3.62 6.04
N HIS A 71 -22.40 -3.71 5.49
CA HIS A 71 -21.40 -4.70 5.88
C HIS A 71 -20.16 -4.04 6.51
N PRO A 72 -20.21 -3.64 7.80
CA PRO A 72 -19.18 -2.81 8.42
C PRO A 72 -17.76 -3.40 8.38
N HIS A 73 -17.64 -4.73 8.39
CA HIS A 73 -16.37 -5.45 8.37
C HIS A 73 -15.95 -5.94 6.98
N HIS A 74 -16.71 -5.63 5.92
CA HIS A 74 -16.23 -5.87 4.56
C HIS A 74 -15.26 -4.75 4.16
N PRO A 75 -14.39 -4.96 3.16
CA PRO A 75 -13.65 -3.88 2.53
C PRO A 75 -14.59 -2.75 2.10
N ALA A 76 -14.18 -1.52 2.37
CA ALA A 76 -14.76 -0.37 1.69
C ALA A 76 -14.45 -0.48 0.20
N GLU A 77 -15.43 -0.15 -0.63
CA GLU A 77 -15.28 -0.12 -2.08
C GLU A 77 -16.03 1.06 -2.70
N ASP A 78 -15.98 1.16 -4.03
CA ASP A 78 -16.53 2.28 -4.82
C ASP A 78 -15.90 3.65 -4.51
N MET A 79 -14.66 3.66 -3.99
CA MET A 79 -13.84 4.85 -3.90
C MET A 79 -12.83 4.94 -5.05
N ASN A 80 -12.43 6.17 -5.36
CA ASN A 80 -11.36 6.42 -6.30
C ASN A 80 -9.99 6.55 -5.59
N TRP A 81 -8.93 6.68 -6.37
CA TRP A 81 -7.56 6.77 -5.83
C TRP A 81 -7.37 8.01 -4.95
N PHE A 82 -7.95 9.16 -5.33
CA PHE A 82 -7.87 10.39 -4.54
C PHE A 82 -8.50 10.21 -3.16
N GLN A 83 -9.68 9.63 -3.07
CA GLN A 83 -10.32 9.37 -1.78
C GLN A 83 -9.51 8.40 -0.90
N SER A 84 -8.85 7.41 -1.51
CA SER A 84 -7.96 6.48 -0.80
C SER A 84 -6.74 7.19 -0.22
N ARG A 85 -6.15 8.12 -1.00
CA ARG A 85 -5.06 9.00 -0.55
C ARG A 85 -5.54 9.98 0.53
N ASP A 86 -6.69 10.61 0.35
CA ASP A 86 -7.22 11.62 1.26
C ASP A 86 -7.61 11.00 2.61
N PHE A 87 -8.05 9.74 2.63
CA PHE A 87 -8.19 8.96 3.86
C PHE A 87 -6.85 8.83 4.61
N CYS A 88 -5.76 8.50 3.90
CA CYS A 88 -4.44 8.43 4.51
C CYS A 88 -3.96 9.79 5.03
N GLN A 89 -4.22 10.87 4.29
CA GLN A 89 -3.91 12.23 4.74
C GLN A 89 -4.71 12.58 6.00
N TRP A 90 -5.99 12.26 6.04
CA TRP A 90 -6.84 12.48 7.20
C TRP A 90 -6.33 11.71 8.44
N LEU A 91 -5.80 10.50 8.27
CA LEU A 91 -5.15 9.78 9.38
C LEU A 91 -3.97 10.58 9.95
N ASN A 92 -3.14 11.18 9.08
CA ASN A 92 -2.00 12.00 9.52
C ASN A 92 -2.46 13.24 10.30
N GLU A 93 -3.56 13.87 9.89
CA GLU A 93 -4.07 15.10 10.51
C GLU A 93 -4.85 14.83 11.81
N ARG A 94 -5.77 13.86 11.79
CA ARG A 94 -6.73 13.63 12.88
C ARG A 94 -6.27 12.60 13.89
N CYS A 95 -5.52 11.60 13.43
CA CYS A 95 -4.96 10.56 14.28
C CYS A 95 -3.49 10.81 14.61
N GLY A 96 -2.94 12.01 14.39
CA GLY A 96 -1.53 12.34 14.71
C GLY A 96 -1.14 12.17 16.19
N THR A 97 -2.10 11.94 17.09
CA THR A 97 -1.85 11.51 18.48
C THR A 97 -1.86 9.99 18.67
N ALA A 98 -2.45 9.24 17.73
CA ALA A 98 -2.57 7.78 17.73
C ALA A 98 -1.59 7.09 16.77
N ILE A 99 -1.14 7.78 15.71
CA ILE A 99 0.01 7.42 14.90
C ILE A 99 1.23 8.09 15.55
N PRO A 100 2.30 7.35 15.89
CA PRO A 100 3.47 7.97 16.49
C PRO A 100 4.05 9.04 15.52
N PRO A 101 4.55 10.17 16.03
CA PRO A 101 4.90 11.34 15.22
C PRO A 101 6.00 11.07 14.17
N GLU A 102 6.79 10.01 14.34
CA GLU A 102 7.80 9.54 13.40
C GLU A 102 7.24 8.71 12.23
N TYR A 103 5.93 8.44 12.21
CA TYR A 103 5.27 7.70 11.15
C TYR A 103 4.26 8.54 10.38
N VAL A 104 4.16 8.27 9.08
CA VAL A 104 3.22 8.90 8.15
C VAL A 104 2.41 7.81 7.46
N ALA A 105 1.08 7.93 7.49
CA ALA A 105 0.15 7.09 6.77
C ALA A 105 0.14 7.39 5.26
N GLY A 106 0.08 6.34 4.45
CA GLY A 106 -0.03 6.44 3.00
C GLY A 106 -0.45 5.13 2.34
N LEU A 107 -0.69 5.18 1.03
CA LEU A 107 -0.85 3.98 0.21
C LEU A 107 0.51 3.27 0.04
N PRO A 108 0.54 1.92 -0.04
CA PRO A 108 1.76 1.20 -0.39
C PRO A 108 2.24 1.60 -1.78
N THR A 109 3.55 1.61 -1.99
CA THR A 109 4.09 1.45 -3.34
C THR A 109 3.74 0.07 -3.87
N GLU A 110 3.74 -0.05 -5.19
CA GLU A 110 3.56 -1.32 -5.88
C GLU A 110 4.55 -2.39 -5.38
N ALA A 111 5.80 -2.00 -5.15
CA ALA A 111 6.85 -2.89 -4.64
C ALA A 111 6.63 -3.31 -3.18
N GLN A 112 6.22 -2.38 -2.32
CA GLN A 112 5.89 -2.70 -0.92
C GLN A 112 4.68 -3.64 -0.83
N TRP A 113 3.68 -3.45 -1.69
CA TRP A 113 2.51 -4.32 -1.74
C TRP A 113 2.90 -5.75 -2.13
N GLU A 114 3.69 -5.93 -3.20
CA GLU A 114 4.10 -7.26 -3.64
C GLU A 114 5.04 -7.94 -2.65
N TYR A 115 5.97 -7.19 -2.05
CA TYR A 115 6.82 -7.68 -0.97
C TYR A 115 5.99 -8.24 0.18
N ALA A 116 5.01 -7.47 0.66
CA ALA A 116 4.13 -7.88 1.74
C ALA A 116 3.28 -9.10 1.39
N CYS A 117 2.76 -9.16 0.15
CA CYS A 117 2.01 -10.28 -0.40
C CYS A 117 2.84 -11.58 -0.40
N ARG A 118 4.13 -11.50 -0.69
CA ARG A 118 5.04 -12.66 -0.74
C ARG A 118 5.65 -13.03 0.60
N LEU A 119 5.50 -12.20 1.64
CA LEU A 119 6.28 -12.33 2.87
C LEU A 119 5.74 -13.44 3.79
N MET A 120 6.54 -14.48 3.98
CA MET A 120 6.27 -15.63 4.84
C MET A 120 7.40 -15.83 5.86
N LYS A 121 7.30 -16.86 6.71
CA LYS A 121 8.37 -17.26 7.63
C LYS A 121 8.90 -18.65 7.31
N ARG A 122 10.23 -18.79 7.30
CA ARG A 122 10.92 -20.08 7.29
C ARG A 122 11.91 -20.12 8.43
N ASP A 123 11.78 -21.13 9.30
CA ASP A 123 12.59 -21.26 10.52
C ASP A 123 12.54 -20.00 11.41
N GLY A 124 11.35 -19.39 11.51
CA GLY A 124 11.12 -18.16 12.27
C GLY A 124 11.65 -16.87 11.62
N LYS A 125 12.30 -16.96 10.46
CA LYS A 125 12.87 -15.80 9.76
C LYS A 125 12.00 -15.36 8.58
N PRO A 126 11.88 -14.05 8.32
CA PRO A 126 11.18 -13.54 7.13
C PRO A 126 11.81 -14.09 5.84
N VAL A 127 10.98 -14.53 4.90
CA VAL A 127 11.36 -14.92 3.54
C VAL A 127 10.25 -14.54 2.57
N ALA A 128 10.59 -13.88 1.47
CA ALA A 128 9.66 -13.66 0.38
C ALA A 128 9.61 -14.90 -0.51
N VAL A 129 8.41 -15.42 -0.79
CA VAL A 129 8.23 -16.58 -1.67
C VAL A 129 7.98 -16.17 -3.13
N ASP A 130 8.46 -16.98 -4.06
CA ASP A 130 8.39 -16.71 -5.50
C ASP A 130 7.18 -17.39 -6.18
N THR A 131 6.28 -18.00 -5.40
CA THR A 131 5.05 -18.65 -5.90
C THR A 131 4.01 -17.62 -6.35
N GLU A 132 2.99 -18.08 -7.09
CA GLU A 132 1.84 -17.28 -7.52
C GLU A 132 1.09 -16.68 -6.33
N TYR A 133 0.90 -17.47 -5.28
CA TYR A 133 0.25 -17.09 -4.02
C TYR A 133 1.15 -17.50 -2.85
N TYR A 134 1.07 -16.83 -1.70
CA TYR A 134 1.90 -17.20 -0.53
C TYR A 134 1.57 -18.59 0.06
N THR A 135 0.48 -19.20 -0.40
CA THR A 135 0.01 -20.56 -0.08
C THR A 135 0.40 -21.62 -1.11
N GLY A 136 1.07 -21.24 -2.22
CA GLY A 136 1.48 -22.14 -3.30
C GLY A 136 1.06 -21.64 -4.68
N ASP A 137 1.14 -22.51 -5.69
CA ASP A 137 0.79 -22.19 -7.08
C ASP A 137 -0.57 -22.76 -7.50
N GLY A 138 -1.18 -22.16 -8.52
CA GLY A 138 -2.45 -22.58 -9.09
C GLY A 138 -3.66 -22.32 -8.20
N GLU A 139 -4.85 -22.66 -8.70
CA GLU A 139 -6.12 -22.40 -8.01
C GLU A 139 -6.21 -23.03 -6.62
N ALA A 140 -5.54 -24.16 -6.39
CA ALA A 140 -5.47 -24.80 -5.07
C ALA A 140 -4.68 -23.96 -4.05
N GLY A 141 -3.65 -23.23 -4.49
CA GLY A 141 -2.97 -22.23 -3.68
C GLY A 141 -3.92 -21.08 -3.35
N LEU A 142 -4.52 -20.48 -4.37
CA LEU A 142 -5.42 -19.33 -4.21
C LEU A 142 -6.64 -19.63 -3.33
N ALA A 143 -7.27 -20.80 -3.48
CA ALA A 143 -8.45 -21.18 -2.70
C ALA A 143 -8.24 -21.12 -1.18
N GLN A 144 -6.99 -21.32 -0.72
CA GLN A 144 -6.60 -21.21 0.67
C GLN A 144 -6.38 -19.77 1.14
N ALA A 145 -6.09 -18.83 0.25
CA ALA A 145 -5.69 -17.46 0.60
C ALA A 145 -6.72 -16.39 0.23
N GLY A 146 -7.60 -16.69 -0.74
CA GLY A 146 -8.36 -15.66 -1.43
C GLY A 146 -9.82 -15.95 -1.76
N TRP A 147 -10.55 -14.86 -1.97
CA TRP A 147 -11.91 -14.81 -2.51
C TRP A 147 -11.82 -14.38 -3.97
N PHE A 148 -12.26 -15.24 -4.90
CA PHE A 148 -12.01 -15.07 -6.34
C PHE A 148 -13.04 -15.87 -7.15
N ASP A 149 -13.10 -15.58 -8.46
CA ASP A 149 -13.90 -16.29 -9.48
C ASP A 149 -15.41 -16.42 -9.17
N GLU A 150 -15.95 -15.52 -8.36
CA GLU A 150 -17.40 -15.43 -8.17
C GLU A 150 -18.05 -14.73 -9.36
N LYS A 151 -19.31 -15.06 -9.64
CA LYS A 151 -20.04 -14.44 -10.75
C LYS A 151 -20.34 -12.98 -10.42
N TRP A 152 -20.12 -12.09 -11.39
CA TRP A 152 -20.37 -10.65 -11.26
C TRP A 152 -21.75 -10.34 -10.63
N ASP A 153 -22.84 -10.90 -11.15
CA ASP A 153 -24.20 -10.54 -10.71
C ASP A 153 -24.64 -11.17 -9.38
N GLU A 154 -23.90 -12.18 -8.88
CA GLU A 154 -24.26 -12.97 -7.69
C GLU A 154 -23.26 -12.83 -6.53
N GLY A 155 -22.01 -12.45 -6.82
CA GLY A 155 -20.91 -12.36 -5.87
C GLY A 155 -20.82 -11.01 -5.16
N SER A 156 -19.94 -10.96 -4.16
CA SER A 156 -19.73 -9.76 -3.34
C SER A 156 -18.37 -9.76 -2.64
N THR A 157 -18.03 -8.63 -2.02
CA THR A 157 -16.93 -8.61 -1.05
C THR A 157 -17.24 -9.52 0.15
N HIS A 158 -16.20 -10.00 0.81
CA HIS A 158 -16.28 -10.84 2.02
C HIS A 158 -15.75 -10.10 3.24
N PRO A 159 -16.20 -10.47 4.46
CA PRO A 159 -15.70 -9.84 5.68
C PRO A 159 -14.19 -10.07 5.83
N VAL A 160 -13.48 -9.02 6.25
CA VAL A 160 -12.04 -9.12 6.51
C VAL A 160 -11.75 -10.00 7.71
N GLY A 161 -10.60 -10.67 7.72
CA GLY A 161 -10.19 -11.54 8.81
C GLY A 161 -11.01 -12.83 8.93
N SER A 162 -11.68 -13.24 7.85
CA SER A 162 -12.37 -14.53 7.80
C SER A 162 -11.40 -15.68 8.06
N THR A 163 -11.81 -16.63 8.91
CA THR A 163 -11.03 -17.85 9.19
C THR A 163 -11.04 -18.85 8.04
N GLU A 164 -11.83 -18.61 6.99
CA GLU A 164 -11.89 -19.45 5.80
C GLU A 164 -10.67 -19.27 4.89
N LYS A 165 -9.99 -18.12 5.00
CA LYS A 165 -8.78 -17.80 4.24
C LYS A 165 -7.59 -17.69 5.18
N ARG A 166 -6.49 -18.32 4.81
CA ARG A 166 -5.25 -18.33 5.57
C ARG A 166 -4.52 -17.00 5.34
N PRO A 167 -4.13 -16.25 6.38
CA PRO A 167 -3.26 -15.08 6.23
C PRO A 167 -1.81 -15.46 5.95
N THR A 168 -0.99 -14.46 5.63
CA THR A 168 0.48 -14.62 5.67
C THR A 168 0.97 -14.96 7.08
N ASP A 169 2.22 -15.41 7.24
CA ASP A 169 2.80 -15.66 8.57
C ASP A 169 3.06 -14.37 9.39
N PHE A 170 2.77 -13.21 8.79
CA PHE A 170 2.73 -11.88 9.40
C PHE A 170 1.31 -11.45 9.78
N GLY A 171 0.30 -12.27 9.48
CA GLY A 171 -1.10 -11.98 9.77
C GLY A 171 -1.71 -10.97 8.81
N LEU A 172 -1.13 -10.81 7.61
CA LEU A 172 -1.77 -10.01 6.57
C LEU A 172 -2.83 -10.86 5.86
N HIS A 173 -3.98 -10.26 5.68
CA HIS A 173 -5.20 -10.90 5.24
C HIS A 173 -5.64 -10.31 3.89
N GLU A 174 -6.26 -11.14 3.06
CA GLU A 174 -6.93 -10.76 1.82
C GLU A 174 -6.03 -10.02 0.82
N LEU A 175 -4.77 -10.44 0.71
CA LEU A 175 -3.84 -9.95 -0.32
C LEU A 175 -4.04 -10.64 -1.67
N HIS A 176 -4.83 -11.72 -1.73
CA HIS A 176 -5.20 -12.42 -2.96
C HIS A 176 -6.73 -12.42 -3.10
N GLY A 177 -7.30 -11.51 -3.88
CA GLY A 177 -8.74 -11.40 -4.10
C GLY A 177 -9.46 -10.47 -3.13
N ASN A 178 -10.77 -10.66 -2.96
CA ASN A 178 -11.70 -9.75 -2.28
C ASN A 178 -11.82 -8.38 -2.99
N VAL A 179 -10.82 -7.51 -2.91
CA VAL A 179 -10.79 -6.23 -3.66
C VAL A 179 -9.40 -5.92 -4.19
N TRP A 180 -9.35 -5.31 -5.37
CA TRP A 180 -8.15 -4.67 -5.88
C TRP A 180 -7.75 -3.54 -4.94
N GLU A 181 -6.46 -3.43 -4.61
CA GLU A 181 -5.96 -2.40 -3.70
C GLU A 181 -5.17 -1.34 -4.45
N TRP A 182 -5.62 -0.07 -4.35
CA TRP A 182 -4.89 1.07 -4.91
C TRP A 182 -3.47 1.19 -4.33
N CYS A 183 -2.49 1.33 -5.22
CA CYS A 183 -1.10 1.65 -4.89
C CYS A 183 -0.78 3.12 -5.20
N ARG A 184 0.33 3.62 -4.66
CA ARG A 184 0.82 5.00 -4.90
C ARG A 184 1.31 5.22 -6.33
N ASP A 185 1.85 4.16 -6.94
CA ASP A 185 2.49 4.19 -8.25
C ASP A 185 1.56 4.65 -9.38
N ALA A 186 2.13 5.47 -10.27
CA ALA A 186 1.60 5.64 -11.61
C ALA A 186 1.83 4.37 -12.43
N TRP A 187 0.89 4.06 -13.32
CA TRP A 187 1.02 2.93 -14.22
C TRP A 187 2.05 3.22 -15.32
N SER A 188 2.95 2.27 -15.50
CA SER A 188 3.80 2.16 -16.69
C SER A 188 3.95 0.68 -17.06
N GLU A 189 3.68 0.37 -18.32
CA GLU A 189 3.87 -0.98 -18.88
C GLU A 189 5.35 -1.39 -18.87
N ASP A 190 6.27 -0.43 -18.99
CA ASP A 190 7.72 -0.66 -18.99
C ASP A 190 8.35 -0.54 -17.60
N ALA A 191 7.54 -0.34 -16.55
CA ALA A 191 8.03 -0.13 -15.18
C ALA A 191 9.07 -1.17 -14.76
N TYR A 192 8.86 -2.44 -15.09
CA TYR A 192 9.78 -3.52 -14.70
C TYR A 192 11.00 -3.62 -15.62
N LYS A 193 10.84 -3.33 -16.92
CA LYS A 193 11.93 -3.33 -17.90
C LYS A 193 12.94 -2.21 -17.65
N LEU A 194 12.50 -1.11 -17.06
CA LEU A 194 13.33 0.04 -16.72
C LEU A 194 14.08 -0.13 -15.39
N ARG A 195 13.79 -1.18 -14.61
CA ARG A 195 14.44 -1.42 -13.32
C ARG A 195 15.74 -2.20 -13.49
N VAL A 196 16.77 -1.74 -12.78
CA VAL A 196 18.02 -2.48 -12.63
C VAL A 196 17.88 -3.51 -11.50
N ASP A 197 18.61 -4.61 -11.61
CA ASP A 197 18.59 -5.64 -10.56
C ASP A 197 19.15 -5.11 -9.24
N GLY A 198 18.35 -5.22 -8.18
CA GLY A 198 18.69 -4.69 -6.86
C GLY A 198 18.29 -3.24 -6.63
N ILE A 199 17.35 -2.72 -7.42
CA ILE A 199 16.80 -1.38 -7.20
C ILE A 199 16.17 -1.28 -5.80
N ALA A 200 16.45 -0.16 -5.13
CA ALA A 200 15.92 0.14 -3.80
C ALA A 200 14.62 0.93 -3.89
N ASP A 201 13.60 0.49 -3.14
CA ASP A 201 12.29 1.14 -2.99
C ASP A 201 11.72 1.74 -4.29
N PRO A 202 11.65 0.96 -5.39
CA PRO A 202 11.26 1.49 -6.69
C PRO A 202 9.81 1.95 -6.66
N MET A 203 9.56 3.10 -7.26
CA MET A 203 8.22 3.63 -7.47
C MET A 203 8.19 4.38 -8.80
N VAL A 204 7.11 4.22 -9.56
CA VAL A 204 6.82 5.08 -10.72
C VAL A 204 5.95 6.25 -10.26
N SER A 205 6.46 7.47 -10.36
CA SER A 205 5.71 8.70 -10.07
C SER A 205 4.90 9.18 -11.28
N ALA A 206 3.97 10.10 -11.09
CA ALA A 206 3.27 10.73 -12.21
C ALA A 206 4.22 11.48 -13.16
N VAL A 207 5.31 12.05 -12.61
CA VAL A 207 6.33 12.77 -13.38
C VAL A 207 7.09 11.81 -14.30
N ASP A 208 7.38 10.59 -13.85
CA ASP A 208 8.11 9.59 -14.64
C ASP A 208 7.36 9.14 -15.90
N VAL A 209 6.05 9.41 -15.96
CA VAL A 209 5.18 9.09 -17.12
C VAL A 209 4.65 10.35 -17.82
N ASP A 210 5.28 11.50 -17.59
CA ASP A 210 4.90 12.80 -18.16
C ASP A 210 3.43 13.17 -17.93
N LYS A 211 2.93 12.92 -16.71
CA LYS A 211 1.55 13.24 -16.28
C LYS A 211 1.51 14.09 -15.02
N SER A 212 0.39 14.76 -14.83
CA SER A 212 0.03 15.32 -13.52
C SER A 212 -0.48 14.21 -12.59
N GLU A 213 -0.48 14.46 -11.29
CA GLU A 213 -1.10 13.56 -10.31
C GLU A 213 -2.60 13.30 -10.60
N ASN A 214 -3.27 14.24 -11.28
CA ASN A 214 -4.68 14.14 -11.61
C ASN A 214 -4.95 13.27 -12.86
N ASP A 215 -3.95 13.13 -13.73
CA ASP A 215 -4.08 12.45 -15.02
C ASP A 215 -3.36 11.10 -15.06
N ALA A 216 -2.41 10.88 -14.16
CA ALA A 216 -1.67 9.63 -14.08
C ALA A 216 -2.61 8.48 -13.70
N VAL A 217 -2.69 7.51 -14.62
CA VAL A 217 -3.27 6.19 -14.36
C VAL A 217 -2.52 5.55 -13.18
N ARG A 218 -3.23 4.84 -12.30
CA ARG A 218 -2.67 4.27 -11.07
C ARG A 218 -2.72 2.76 -11.07
N VAL A 219 -1.73 2.17 -10.40
CA VAL A 219 -1.66 0.72 -10.19
C VAL A 219 -2.65 0.29 -9.13
N PHE A 220 -3.25 -0.89 -9.32
CA PHE A 220 -3.85 -1.67 -8.24
C PHE A 220 -3.37 -3.12 -8.27
N ARG A 221 -3.36 -3.75 -7.10
CA ARG A 221 -2.82 -5.09 -6.87
C ARG A 221 -3.82 -6.03 -6.18
N GLY A 222 -3.60 -7.34 -6.34
CA GLY A 222 -4.24 -8.39 -5.54
C GLY A 222 -5.45 -9.10 -6.15
N GLY A 223 -6.11 -8.56 -7.16
CA GLY A 223 -7.36 -9.16 -7.67
C GLY A 223 -8.56 -8.85 -6.79
N SER A 224 -9.73 -9.41 -7.12
CA SER A 224 -10.96 -9.21 -6.36
C SER A 224 -11.80 -10.49 -6.28
N TRP A 225 -12.90 -10.45 -5.51
CA TRP A 225 -13.89 -11.53 -5.42
C TRP A 225 -14.38 -12.04 -6.80
N PHE A 226 -14.42 -11.15 -7.79
CA PHE A 226 -14.87 -11.46 -9.15
C PHE A 226 -13.78 -12.04 -10.06
N ASN A 227 -12.51 -11.77 -9.77
CA ASN A 227 -11.45 -12.03 -10.74
C ASN A 227 -11.03 -13.49 -10.77
N SER A 228 -10.64 -13.97 -11.96
CA SER A 228 -10.03 -15.29 -12.13
C SER A 228 -8.71 -15.41 -11.36
N ALA A 229 -8.26 -16.65 -11.14
CA ALA A 229 -7.06 -16.92 -10.36
C ALA A 229 -5.80 -16.19 -10.89
N GLY A 230 -5.61 -16.17 -12.21
CA GLY A 230 -4.49 -15.48 -12.84
C GLY A 230 -4.40 -13.98 -12.51
N ASN A 231 -5.52 -13.34 -12.18
CA ASN A 231 -5.57 -11.92 -11.79
C ASN A 231 -5.35 -11.68 -10.29
N CYS A 232 -5.33 -12.74 -9.48
CA CYS A 232 -5.14 -12.68 -8.03
C CYS A 232 -3.70 -13.04 -7.60
N ARG A 233 -2.80 -13.31 -8.55
CA ARG A 233 -1.39 -13.64 -8.28
C ARG A 233 -0.66 -12.44 -7.64
N ALA A 234 0.36 -12.72 -6.84
CA ALA A 234 1.19 -11.68 -6.20
C ALA A 234 1.78 -10.68 -7.21
N ALA A 235 2.22 -11.19 -8.37
CA ALA A 235 2.84 -10.39 -9.43
C ALA A 235 1.84 -9.66 -10.33
N CYS A 236 0.55 -10.05 -10.31
CA CYS A 236 -0.41 -9.48 -11.25
C CYS A 236 -0.57 -7.98 -11.00
N ARG A 237 -0.42 -7.22 -12.07
CA ARG A 237 -0.55 -5.77 -12.07
C ARG A 237 -1.82 -5.42 -12.82
N SER A 238 -2.57 -4.46 -12.31
CA SER A 238 -3.68 -3.88 -13.03
C SER A 238 -3.71 -2.37 -12.80
N TRP A 239 -4.53 -1.67 -13.57
CA TRP A 239 -4.44 -0.22 -13.66
C TRP A 239 -5.74 0.44 -14.06
N GLY A 240 -5.85 1.72 -13.71
CA GLY A 240 -7.02 2.51 -14.05
C GLY A 240 -6.86 3.99 -13.78
N GLY A 241 -7.68 4.80 -14.43
CA GLY A 241 -7.67 6.25 -14.22
C GLY A 241 -7.92 6.58 -12.74
N PRO A 242 -7.28 7.63 -12.18
CA PRO A 242 -7.29 7.87 -10.74
C PRO A 242 -8.68 8.24 -10.19
N GLY A 243 -9.60 8.65 -11.07
CA GLY A 243 -10.99 8.97 -10.73
C GLY A 243 -11.97 7.79 -10.83
N ILE A 244 -11.55 6.63 -11.35
CA ILE A 244 -12.48 5.51 -11.52
C ILE A 244 -12.87 4.92 -10.16
N ARG A 245 -14.12 4.45 -10.09
CA ARG A 245 -14.71 3.79 -8.93
C ARG A 245 -15.32 2.46 -9.35
N GLY A 246 -15.49 1.55 -8.41
CA GLY A 246 -16.22 0.32 -8.65
C GLY A 246 -16.18 -0.64 -7.47
N ARG A 247 -17.14 -1.57 -7.50
CA ARG A 247 -17.43 -2.54 -6.43
C ARG A 247 -16.39 -3.63 -6.17
N ILE A 248 -15.24 -3.53 -6.83
CA ILE A 248 -14.11 -4.45 -6.68
C ILE A 248 -12.83 -3.71 -6.31
N ARG A 249 -12.89 -2.40 -6.05
CA ARG A 249 -11.72 -1.56 -5.76
C ARG A 249 -11.79 -1.05 -4.34
N GLY A 250 -10.77 -1.36 -3.56
CA GLY A 250 -10.51 -0.88 -2.21
C GLY A 250 -9.09 -0.35 -2.12
N PHE A 251 -8.56 -0.32 -0.90
CA PHE A 251 -7.18 0.04 -0.63
C PHE A 251 -6.78 -0.42 0.77
N ARG A 252 -5.48 -0.36 1.04
CA ARG A 252 -4.86 -0.66 2.32
C ARG A 252 -3.92 0.48 2.72
N VAL A 253 -3.83 0.71 4.02
CA VAL A 253 -2.96 1.76 4.57
C VAL A 253 -1.64 1.16 5.04
N CYS A 254 -0.56 1.88 4.80
CA CYS A 254 0.74 1.64 5.41
C CYS A 254 1.14 2.83 6.28
N LEU A 255 1.97 2.59 7.30
CA LEU A 255 2.66 3.62 8.06
C LEU A 255 4.16 3.52 7.76
N PHE A 256 4.72 4.60 7.25
CA PHE A 256 6.13 4.70 6.85
C PHE A 256 6.88 5.58 7.84
N PHE A 257 8.12 5.22 8.15
CA PHE A 257 9.01 6.13 8.87
C PHE A 257 9.25 7.38 8.02
N GLY A 258 9.00 8.56 8.57
CA GLY A 258 9.11 9.81 7.83
C GLY A 258 9.08 11.05 8.74
N PRO A 259 9.54 12.21 8.25
CA PRO A 259 9.54 13.43 9.06
C PRO A 259 8.12 13.80 9.47
N ALA A 260 7.93 14.04 10.76
CA ALA A 260 6.67 14.54 11.32
C ALA A 260 6.19 15.76 10.54
N VAL A 261 4.92 15.78 10.12
CA VAL A 261 4.30 17.03 9.65
C VAL A 261 4.32 17.98 10.85
N PRO A 262 5.01 19.14 10.79
CA PRO A 262 4.97 20.08 11.90
C PRO A 262 3.54 20.52 12.10
N SER A 263 3.02 20.36 13.32
CA SER A 263 1.70 20.86 13.68
C SER A 263 1.65 22.36 13.42
N GLN A 264 0.90 22.80 12.41
CA GLN A 264 0.67 24.23 12.21
C GLN A 264 -0.28 24.71 13.31
N THR A 265 0.29 25.16 14.43
CA THR A 265 -0.39 26.08 15.34
C THR A 265 -0.48 27.43 14.63
N GLY A 266 -1.72 27.87 14.39
CA GLY A 266 -2.02 28.94 13.45
C GLY A 266 -1.40 30.30 13.74
N SER A 267 -1.19 31.05 12.67
CA SER A 267 -1.27 32.50 12.67
C SER A 267 -1.98 32.92 11.39
N ALA A 268 -3.20 33.44 11.53
CA ALA A 268 -3.87 34.16 10.46
C ALA A 268 -3.02 35.39 10.10
N ALA A 269 -2.65 35.51 8.83
CA ALA A 269 -2.26 36.77 8.24
C ALA A 269 -2.90 36.84 6.86
N GLU A 270 -3.69 37.90 6.68
CA GLU A 270 -4.50 38.19 5.51
C GLU A 270 -3.64 38.48 4.26
N SER A 271 -4.30 38.29 3.12
CA SER A 271 -3.86 38.33 1.72
C SER A 271 -3.23 39.63 1.23
N GLU A 272 -2.46 39.56 0.12
CA GLU A 272 -2.90 40.04 -1.21
C GLU A 272 -1.90 39.72 -2.35
N PRO A 273 -2.34 39.72 -3.64
CA PRO A 273 -1.72 38.96 -4.73
C PRO A 273 -0.73 39.80 -5.58
N ALA A 274 0.18 39.12 -6.28
CA ALA A 274 0.97 39.74 -7.35
C ALA A 274 1.11 38.82 -8.56
N THR A 275 0.87 39.45 -9.71
CA THR A 275 0.80 38.96 -11.08
C THR A 275 2.16 38.64 -11.71
N GLY A 276 2.17 37.70 -12.66
CA GLY A 276 2.86 37.88 -13.95
C GLY A 276 4.26 37.27 -14.14
N ASP A 277 4.27 36.16 -14.89
CA ASP A 277 5.08 35.87 -16.09
C ASP A 277 6.63 35.96 -16.08
N GLY A 278 7.31 34.92 -16.59
CA GLY A 278 8.74 35.03 -16.94
C GLY A 278 9.60 33.76 -16.96
N ALA A 279 9.50 33.01 -18.06
CA ALA A 279 10.53 32.23 -18.76
C ALA A 279 11.85 31.76 -18.06
N ARG A 280 12.04 30.43 -18.13
CA ARG A 280 13.26 29.63 -18.42
C ARG A 280 14.65 30.31 -18.30
N ARG A 281 15.56 29.62 -17.60
CA ARG A 281 16.94 29.32 -18.08
C ARG A 281 17.55 28.14 -17.33
N TYR A 282 18.06 27.19 -18.11
CA TYR A 282 18.97 26.12 -17.68
C TYR A 282 20.34 26.71 -17.30
N ALA A 283 20.94 26.19 -16.23
CA ALA A 283 22.38 26.28 -16.00
C ALA A 283 22.85 24.97 -15.37
N ALA A 284 23.79 24.32 -16.06
CA ALA A 284 24.55 23.19 -15.57
C ALA A 284 25.55 23.64 -14.50
N ALA A 285 25.82 22.76 -13.53
CA ALA A 285 26.99 22.85 -12.68
C ALA A 285 27.46 21.44 -12.31
N GLU A 286 28.69 21.13 -12.73
CA GLU A 286 29.53 20.03 -12.24
C GLU A 286 30.09 20.38 -10.84
N SER A 287 30.30 19.38 -9.99
CA SER A 287 31.40 19.25 -8.99
C SER A 287 31.15 17.94 -8.23
N GLU A 288 32.05 16.96 -8.39
CA GLU A 288 33.23 16.66 -7.57
C GLU A 288 32.91 15.86 -6.28
N GLU A 289 33.64 14.76 -6.16
CA GLU A 289 33.63 13.76 -5.09
C GLU A 289 34.05 14.35 -3.73
N ALA A 290 33.48 13.80 -2.66
CA ALA A 290 34.19 13.64 -1.40
C ALA A 290 33.64 12.42 -0.64
N GLY A 291 34.53 11.47 -0.35
CA GLY A 291 34.26 10.32 0.50
C GLY A 291 34.11 10.67 1.97
N GLY A 292 33.45 9.77 2.70
CA GLY A 292 33.34 9.83 4.16
C GLY A 292 32.73 8.54 4.72
N ASP A 293 33.56 7.80 5.44
CA ASP A 293 33.39 6.63 6.30
C ASP A 293 31.99 6.02 6.52
N VAL A 294 31.94 4.71 6.28
CA VAL A 294 30.85 3.79 6.67
C VAL A 294 31.02 3.46 8.15
N ALA A 295 30.10 3.90 8.99
CA ALA A 295 30.00 3.43 10.36
C ALA A 295 29.16 2.14 10.39
N GLU A 296 29.79 1.02 10.76
CA GLU A 296 29.13 -0.24 11.10
C GLU A 296 28.18 -0.02 12.29
N LEU A 297 26.89 -0.30 12.09
CA LEU A 297 25.90 -0.36 13.17
C LEU A 297 25.79 -1.82 13.64
N ASP A 298 26.34 -2.07 14.82
CA ASP A 298 26.22 -3.32 15.58
C ASP A 298 24.77 -3.52 16.04
N LEU A 299 24.15 -4.64 15.64
CA LEU A 299 22.76 -5.02 15.97
C LEU A 299 22.71 -6.16 17.01
N SER A 300 23.62 -6.19 17.99
CA SER A 300 23.53 -7.16 19.09
C SER A 300 22.43 -6.79 20.11
N SER A 301 21.24 -7.35 19.88
CA SER A 301 20.23 -7.91 20.82
C SER A 301 20.02 -7.41 22.27
N GLU A 302 20.36 -6.20 22.69
CA GLU A 302 19.96 -5.69 24.02
C GLU A 302 19.64 -4.20 24.01
N ILE A 303 18.44 -3.77 23.58
CA ILE A 303 17.70 -2.59 24.09
C ILE A 303 16.24 -2.72 23.60
N PHE A 304 15.36 -3.28 24.43
CA PHE A 304 13.95 -2.88 24.50
C PHE A 304 13.49 -3.09 25.96
N PRO A 305 13.06 -2.03 26.69
CA PRO A 305 12.46 -2.22 28.00
C PRO A 305 11.03 -2.77 27.89
N GLU A 306 10.68 -3.72 28.76
CA GLU A 306 9.32 -4.24 28.94
C GLU A 306 8.38 -3.17 29.54
N ARG A 307 7.12 -3.14 29.11
CA ARG A 307 6.05 -2.38 29.79
C ARG A 307 5.48 -3.20 30.95
N SER A 308 5.19 -2.54 32.06
CA SER A 308 4.69 -3.15 33.29
C SER A 308 3.22 -3.62 33.26
N ASP A 309 2.51 -3.44 32.14
CA ASP A 309 1.06 -3.68 32.04
C ASP A 309 0.67 -4.91 31.20
N GLY A 310 1.65 -5.68 30.71
CA GLY A 310 1.40 -6.96 30.06
C GLY A 310 0.72 -6.88 28.69
N THR A 311 0.65 -5.71 28.06
CA THR A 311 0.19 -5.59 26.67
C THR A 311 1.31 -5.92 25.69
N LYS A 312 1.05 -6.87 24.79
CA LYS A 312 1.93 -7.21 23.66
C LYS A 312 1.46 -6.43 22.43
N PHE A 313 2.40 -5.98 21.61
CA PHE A 313 2.12 -5.47 20.26
C PHE A 313 1.33 -6.49 19.42
#